data_AF-A0A7C7CPR7-F1
#
_entry.id   AF-A0A7C7CPR7-F1
#
_cell.length_a   1.000
_cell.length_b   1.000
_cell.length_c   1.000
_cell.angle_alpha   90.00
_cell.angle_beta   90.00
_cell.angle_gamma   90.00
#
_symmetry.space_group_name_H-M   'P 1'
#
loop_
_entity.id
_entity.type
_entity.pdbx_description
1 polymer ?
#
loop_
_entity_poly.entity_id
_entity_poly.type
_entity_poly.pdbx_seq_one_letter_code
_entity_poly.pdbx_strand_id
1 'polypeptide(L)' 'MYLDLHTHSVSSDDSRANVEQYVKWIGVLRKKGHQIDGFVLTEHRKFDFDKDYSELGGEND' A
#
# COMPACT_ATOMS: atom_id res chain seq x y z
N MET A 1 -14.40 -7.68 1.80
CA MET A 1 -13.24 -6.79 1.61
C MET A 1 -12.26 -7.47 0.67
N TYR A 2 -11.79 -6.78 -0.35
CA TYR A 2 -10.75 -7.22 -1.29
C TYR A 2 -9.43 -6.56 -0.92
N LEU A 3 -8.52 -7.34 -0.35
CA LEU A 3 -7.24 -6.85 0.14
C LEU A 3 -6.10 -7.45 -0.69
N ASP A 4 -5.11 -6.61 -1.04
CA ASP A 4 -3.82 -7.11 -1.51
C ASP A 4 -2.94 -7.45 -0.30
N LEU A 5 -2.67 -8.73 -0.09
CA LEU A 5 -1.98 -9.21 1.11
C LEU A 5 -0.46 -9.28 0.97
N HIS A 6 0.11 -8.90 -0.18
CA HIS A 6 1.54 -9.03 -0.42
C HIS A 6 2.07 -7.94 -1.35
N THR A 7 2.43 -6.80 -0.76
CA THR A 7 3.00 -5.67 -1.49
C THR A 7 4.29 -5.19 -0.86
N HIS A 8 5.17 -4.66 -1.71
CA HIS A 8 6.47 -4.14 -1.32
C HIS A 8 6.57 -2.68 -1.70
N SER A 9 7.07 -1.85 -0.78
CA SER A 9 7.46 -0.48 -1.11
C SER A 9 8.95 -0.40 -1.44
N VAL A 10 9.47 0.79 -1.73
CA VAL A 10 10.91 1.08 -1.84
C VAL A 10 11.75 0.67 -0.61
N SER A 11 11.11 0.26 0.48
CA SER A 11 11.78 -0.43 1.58
C SER A 11 12.42 -1.76 1.12
N SER A 12 11.79 -2.46 0.19
CA SER A 12 12.34 -3.67 -0.43
C SER A 12 13.18 -3.33 -1.66
N ASP A 13 14.17 -4.17 -1.94
CA ASP A 13 15.16 -3.98 -3.01
C ASP A 13 14.60 -4.22 -4.42
N ASP A 14 13.44 -4.87 -4.54
CA ASP A 14 12.81 -5.21 -5.81
C ASP A 14 11.62 -4.29 -6.19
N SER A 15 11.24 -3.36 -5.30
CA SER A 15 10.16 -2.42 -5.55
C SER A 15 10.65 -1.00 -5.83
N ARG A 16 9.88 -0.27 -6.63
CA ARG A 16 10.18 1.11 -7.05
C ARG A 16 9.11 2.12 -6.61
N ALA A 17 8.02 1.66 -6.00
CA ALA A 17 6.92 2.51 -5.58
C ALA A 17 6.99 2.76 -4.07
N ASN A 18 6.85 4.01 -3.63
CA ASN A 18 6.57 4.28 -2.23
C ASN A 18 5.09 4.00 -1.90
N VAL A 19 4.76 4.03 -0.61
CA VAL A 19 3.42 3.67 -0.12
C VAL A 19 2.36 4.64 -0.66
N GLU A 20 2.68 5.93 -0.74
CA GLU A 20 1.79 6.98 -1.24
C GLU A 20 1.48 6.82 -2.74
N GLN A 21 2.46 6.38 -3.53
CA GLN A 21 2.26 6.03 -4.93
C GLN A 21 1.33 4.83 -5.09
N TYR A 22 1.45 3.82 -4.21
CA TYR A 22 0.58 2.65 -4.21
C TYR A 22 -0.87 3.03 -3.87
N VAL A 23 -1.08 3.86 -2.85
CA VAL A 23 -2.40 4.41 -2.48
C VAL A 23 -3.03 5.19 -3.64
N LYS A 24 -2.27 6.09 -4.29
CA LYS A 24 -2.74 6.82 -5.48
C LYS A 24 -3.16 5.87 -6.61
N TRP A 25 -2.40 4.79 -6.80
CA TRP A 25 -2.72 3.79 -7.83
C TRP A 25 -4.01 3.02 -7.51
N ILE A 26 -4.23 2.64 -6.25
CA ILE A 26 -5.51 2.07 -5.79
C ILE A 26 -6.66 3.03 -6.13
N GLY A 27 -6.50 4.33 -5.89
CA GLY A 27 -7.49 5.34 -6.26
C GLY A 27 -7.81 5.35 -7.76
N VAL A 28 -6.80 5.16 -8.63
CA VAL A 28 -7.00 5.02 -10.08
C VAL A 28 -7.76 3.74 -10.42
N LEU A 29 -7.42 2.61 -9.78
CA LEU A 29 -8.08 1.33 -10.00
C LEU A 29 -9.55 1.34 -9.54
N ARG A 30 -9.82 1.95 -8.37
CA ARG A 30 -11.19 2.19 -7.87
C ARG A 30 -12.03 2.99 -8.89
N LYS A 31 -11.47 4.06 -9.46
CA LYS A 31 -12.13 4.86 -10.52
C LYS A 31 -12.39 4.07 -11.81
N LYS A 32 -11.64 2.99 -12.05
CA LYS A 32 -11.84 2.07 -13.18
C LYS A 32 -12.82 0.92 -12.87
N GLY A 33 -13.44 0.92 -11.68
CA GLY A 33 -14.42 -0.07 -11.27
C GLY A 33 -13.84 -1.30 -10.57
N HIS A 34 -12.54 -1.30 -10.22
CA HIS A 34 -11.96 -2.37 -9.42
C HIS A 34 -12.29 -2.16 -7.94
N GLN A 35 -12.69 -3.24 -7.25
CA GLN A 35 -12.84 -3.22 -5.79
C GLN A 35 -11.52 -3.62 -5.14
N ILE A 36 -10.86 -2.64 -4.50
CA ILE A 36 -9.65 -2.85 -3.70
C ILE A 36 -9.85 -2.03 -2.42
N ASP A 37 -10.05 -2.74 -1.31
CA ASP A 37 -10.44 -2.18 -0.03
C ASP A 37 -9.23 -1.88 0.86
N GLY A 38 -8.03 -2.33 0.47
CA GLY A 38 -6.79 -2.07 1.19
C GLY A 38 -5.65 -2.98 0.76
N PHE A 39 -4.51 -2.84 1.43
CA PHE A 39 -3.32 -3.65 1.18
C PHE A 39 -2.47 -3.82 2.44
N VAL A 40 -1.56 -4.79 2.39
CA VAL A 40 -0.58 -5.08 3.44
C VAL A 40 0.83 -4.96 2.86
N LEU A 41 1.69 -4.22 3.57
CA LEU A 41 3.12 -4.15 3.27
C LEU A 41 3.83 -5.35 3.89
N THR A 42 4.57 -6.10 3.07
CA THR A 42 5.26 -7.32 3.47
C THR A 42 6.73 -7.27 3.07
N GLU A 43 7.45 -6.25 3.55
CA GLU A 43 8.80 -5.92 3.11
C GLU A 43 9.82 -7.05 3.26
N HIS A 44 10.83 -7.07 2.39
CA HIS A 44 11.90 -8.06 2.40
C HIS A 44 12.70 -8.05 3.70
N ARG A 45 12.49 -9.10 4.51
CA ARG A 45 13.27 -9.47 5.70
C ARG A 45 13.36 -8.36 6.76
N LYS A 46 12.38 -7.46 6.79
CA LYS A 46 12.39 -6.35 7.75
C LYS A 46 10.99 -5.91 8.13
N PHE A 47 10.92 -5.28 9.29
CA PHE A 47 9.73 -4.62 9.83
C PHE A 47 10.20 -3.35 10.55
N ASP A 48 9.67 -2.19 10.17
CA ASP A 48 10.07 -0.89 10.71
C ASP A 48 9.01 -0.43 11.73
N PHE A 49 9.36 -0.45 13.02
CA PHE A 49 8.45 -0.08 14.11
C PHE A 49 8.19 1.43 14.20
N ASP A 50 9.01 2.25 13.56
CA ASP A 50 8.87 3.71 13.57
C ASP A 50 7.96 4.20 12.42
N LYS A 51 7.47 3.29 11.57
CA LYS A 51 6.55 3.61 10.48
C LYS A 51 5.10 3.42 10.91
N ASP A 52 4.33 4.49 10.79
CA ASP A 52 2.88 4.50 10.96
C ASP A 52 2.23 5.10 9.70
N TYR A 53 1.33 4.33 9.08
CA TYR A 53 0.57 4.73 7.89
C TYR A 53 -0.92 4.95 8.20
N SER A 54 -1.31 5.03 9.48
CA SER A 54 -2.70 5.19 9.90
C SER A 54 -3.32 6.49 9.36
N GLU A 55 -2.55 7.59 9.38
CA GLU A 55 -2.99 8.88 8.81
C GLU A 55 -3.27 8.76 7.31
N LEU A 56 -2.32 8.18 6.55
CA LEU A 56 -2.47 7.97 5.11
C LEU A 56 -3.67 7.07 4.78
N GLY A 57 -3.92 6.04 5.60
CA GLY A 57 -5.11 5.19 5.47
C GLY A 57 -6.41 5.98 5.68
N GLY A 58 -6.49 6.75 6.77
CA GLY A 58 -7.68 7.55 7.09
C GLY A 58 -8.01 8.64 6.05
N GLU A 59 -7.00 9.20 5.37
CA GLU A 59 -7.20 10.15 4.27
C GLU A 59 -7.78 9.51 2.99
N ASN A 60 -7.69 8.18 2.84
CA ASN A 60 -7.98 7.45 1.60
C ASN A 60 -9.03 6.33 1.74
N ASP A 61 -9.74 6.27 2.86
CA ASP A 61 -10.91 5.41 3.07
C ASP A 61 -12.09 5.82 2.16
#